data_AF-A0A330L899-F1
#
_entry.id   AF-A0A330L899-F1
#
_cell.length_a   1.000
_cell.length_b   1.000
_cell.length_c   1.000
_cell.angle_alpha   90.00
_cell.angle_beta   90.00
_cell.angle_gamma   90.00
#
_symmetry.space_group_name_H-M   'P 1'
#
loop_
_entity.id
_entity.type
_entity.pdbx_description
1 polymer ?
#
loop_
_entity_poly.entity_id
_entity_poly.type
_entity_poly.pdbx_seq_one_letter_code
_entity_poly.pdbx_strand_id
1 'polypeptide(L)'
;MVSPECRRTSITVDPVALLKREHRKILDQLAMIETAMSPRSVGGGEARGMDRGTLRELLRFFTGPVDVHFKREAVLVGDLQRILGRKQEKQEQFQSFLDEHRILKADATAVMRTLRRKRADGRDPAALQSLGGVRTLNTELRALIRRYRGHISSEERLLFVLAEMRMTAEQKRRISRRMLEV
;
A
#
# COMPACT_ATOMS: atom_id res chain seq x y z
N MET A 1 -6.46 32.76 -41.54
CA MET A 1 -5.88 31.48 -41.08
C MET A 1 -6.23 31.34 -39.60
N VAL A 2 -7.11 30.40 -39.26
CA VAL A 2 -7.57 30.17 -37.88
C VAL A 2 -6.64 29.11 -37.27
N SER A 3 -5.92 29.48 -36.21
CA SER A 3 -5.09 28.55 -35.44
C SER A 3 -5.98 27.47 -34.81
N PRO A 4 -5.63 26.18 -34.91
CA PRO A 4 -6.38 25.14 -34.22
C PRO A 4 -6.04 25.25 -32.73
N GLU A 5 -7.02 25.61 -31.91
CA GLU A 5 -6.95 25.45 -30.46
C GLU A 5 -6.68 23.97 -30.14
N CYS A 6 -5.45 23.68 -29.76
CA CYS A 6 -5.06 22.40 -29.21
C CYS A 6 -5.77 22.24 -27.86
N ARG A 7 -7.02 21.78 -27.88
CA ARG A 7 -7.72 21.27 -26.69
C ARG A 7 -7.01 19.98 -26.26
N ARG A 8 -5.88 20.14 -25.58
CA ARG A 8 -5.39 19.11 -24.66
C ARG A 8 -6.47 18.95 -23.61
N THR A 9 -7.32 17.95 -23.78
CA THR A 9 -8.16 17.41 -22.72
C THR A 9 -7.22 16.87 -21.65
N SER A 10 -6.69 17.75 -20.80
CA SER A 10 -5.94 17.32 -19.63
C SER A 10 -6.94 16.53 -18.79
N ILE A 11 -6.75 15.22 -18.71
CA ILE A 11 -7.56 14.36 -17.86
C ILE A 11 -7.30 14.84 -16.43
N THR A 12 -8.16 15.71 -15.92
CA THR A 12 -8.12 16.14 -14.52
C THR A 12 -8.69 15.00 -13.70
N VAL A 13 -7.82 14.07 -13.32
CA VAL A 13 -8.14 13.02 -12.36
C VAL A 13 -8.29 13.67 -11.00
N ASP A 14 -9.41 13.48 -10.32
CA ASP A 14 -9.55 13.89 -8.92
C ASP A 14 -8.52 13.14 -8.06
N PRO A 15 -7.62 13.84 -7.34
CA PRO A 15 -6.55 13.18 -6.58
C PRO A 15 -7.09 12.23 -5.51
N VAL A 16 -8.23 12.53 -4.89
CA VAL A 16 -8.83 11.64 -3.88
C VAL A 16 -9.41 10.39 -4.55
N ALA A 17 -10.12 10.53 -5.67
CA ALA A 17 -10.59 9.38 -6.45
C ALA A 17 -9.44 8.47 -6.94
N LEU A 18 -8.31 9.06 -7.33
CA LEU A 18 -7.10 8.31 -7.70
C LEU A 18 -6.60 7.46 -6.53
N LEU A 19 -6.41 8.07 -5.36
CA LEU A 19 -5.91 7.36 -4.17
C LEU A 19 -6.90 6.28 -3.68
N LYS A 20 -8.21 6.56 -3.67
CA LYS A 20 -9.25 5.55 -3.36
C LYS A 20 -9.20 4.36 -4.32
N ARG A 21 -8.90 4.59 -5.60
CA ARG A 21 -8.71 3.50 -6.58
C ARG A 21 -7.45 2.69 -6.27
N GLU A 22 -6.38 3.34 -5.82
CA GLU A 22 -5.15 2.67 -5.40
C GLU A 22 -5.38 1.85 -4.12
N HIS A 23 -6.10 2.38 -3.12
CA HIS A 23 -6.54 1.62 -1.94
C HIS A 23 -7.27 0.35 -2.31
N ARG A 24 -8.19 0.41 -3.27
CA ARG A 24 -8.90 -0.80 -3.73
C ARG A 24 -7.93 -1.86 -4.25
N LYS A 25 -6.94 -1.47 -5.07
CA LYS A 25 -5.91 -2.39 -5.55
C LYS A 25 -5.07 -2.96 -4.40
N ILE A 26 -4.74 -2.15 -3.40
CA ILE A 26 -4.00 -2.62 -2.22
C ILE A 26 -4.84 -3.65 -1.46
N LEU A 27 -6.12 -3.38 -1.22
CA LEU A 27 -7.03 -4.28 -0.52
C LEU A 27 -7.24 -5.59 -1.29
N ASP A 28 -7.42 -5.53 -2.62
CA ASP A 28 -7.52 -6.70 -3.49
C ASP A 28 -6.24 -7.55 -3.39
N GLN A 29 -5.08 -6.90 -3.39
CA GLN A 29 -3.78 -7.58 -3.23
C GLN A 29 -3.67 -8.27 -1.85
N LEU A 30 -4.09 -7.60 -0.78
CA LEU A 30 -4.12 -8.20 0.56
C LEU A 30 -5.05 -9.41 0.62
N ALA A 31 -6.21 -9.35 -0.03
CA ALA A 31 -7.16 -10.47 -0.11
C ALA A 31 -6.57 -11.66 -0.89
N MET A 32 -5.82 -11.41 -1.97
CA MET A 32 -5.10 -12.46 -2.70
C MET A 32 -4.02 -13.12 -1.83
N ILE A 33 -3.28 -12.32 -1.04
CA ILE A 33 -2.29 -12.86 -0.07
C ILE A 33 -2.99 -13.73 0.97
N GLU A 34 -4.08 -13.25 1.57
CA GLU A 34 -4.86 -14.00 2.58
C GLU A 34 -5.41 -15.32 2.01
N THR A 35 -5.88 -15.30 0.75
CA THR A 35 -6.31 -16.50 0.02
C THR A 35 -5.16 -17.46 -0.23
N ALA A 36 -4.00 -16.97 -0.64
CA ALA A 36 -2.80 -17.78 -0.86
C ALA A 36 -2.26 -18.42 0.42
N MET A 37 -2.51 -17.80 1.58
CA MET A 37 -2.17 -18.33 2.91
C MET A 37 -3.15 -19.41 3.41
N SER A 38 -4.32 -19.55 2.79
CA SER A 38 -5.36 -20.46 3.27
C SER A 38 -5.08 -21.91 2.82
N PRO A 39 -5.32 -22.93 3.66
CA PRO A 39 -5.16 -24.32 3.27
C PRO A 39 -6.10 -24.66 2.11
N ARG A 40 -5.56 -25.18 1.00
CA ARG A 40 -6.39 -25.70 -0.09
C ARG A 40 -6.78 -27.14 0.23
N SER A 41 -8.04 -27.35 0.61
CA SER A 41 -8.63 -28.70 0.66
C SER A 41 -8.94 -29.14 -0.77
N VAL A 42 -7.95 -29.68 -1.47
CA VAL A 42 -8.19 -30.44 -2.71
C VAL A 42 -8.29 -31.90 -2.30
N GLY A 43 -9.42 -32.54 -2.60
CA GLY A 43 -9.71 -33.91 -2.19
C GLY A 43 -8.57 -34.89 -2.46
N GLY A 44 -8.26 -35.71 -1.46
CA GLY A 44 -7.56 -36.99 -1.63
C GLY A 44 -6.06 -36.99 -1.97
N GLY A 45 -5.37 -35.85 -1.98
CA GLY A 45 -3.93 -35.81 -2.27
C GLY A 45 -3.23 -34.68 -1.52
N GLU A 46 -1.99 -34.93 -1.08
CA GLU A 46 -1.19 -34.04 -0.21
C GLU A 46 -1.39 -32.56 -0.54
N ALA A 47 -1.89 -31.82 0.46
CA ALA A 47 -2.11 -30.38 0.37
C ALA A 47 -0.79 -29.70 0.02
N ARG A 48 -0.62 -29.31 -1.25
CA ARG A 48 0.49 -28.49 -1.72
C ARG A 48 0.48 -27.20 -0.89
N GLY A 49 1.39 -27.11 0.08
CA GLY A 49 1.51 -25.96 0.97
C GLY A 49 1.66 -24.65 0.20
N MET A 50 1.33 -23.55 0.88
CA MET A 50 1.43 -22.16 0.39
C MET A 50 2.53 -21.96 -0.68
N ASP A 51 2.14 -21.69 -1.93
CA ASP A 51 3.10 -21.43 -3.00
C ASP A 51 3.86 -20.13 -2.69
N ARG A 52 5.08 -20.30 -2.16
CA ARG A 52 5.97 -19.20 -1.80
C ARG A 52 6.40 -18.38 -3.00
N GLY A 53 6.35 -18.95 -4.21
CA GLY A 53 6.56 -18.24 -5.47
C GLY A 53 5.45 -17.22 -5.70
N THR A 54 4.19 -17.67 -5.65
CA THR A 54 3.02 -16.80 -5.72
C THR A 54 3.03 -15.73 -4.62
N LEU A 55 3.27 -16.11 -3.36
CA LEU A 55 3.27 -15.15 -2.25
C LEU A 55 4.35 -14.06 -2.42
N ARG A 56 5.54 -14.45 -2.92
CA ARG A 56 6.62 -13.51 -3.23
C ARG A 56 6.21 -12.55 -4.34
N GLU A 57 5.59 -13.04 -5.39
CA GLU A 57 5.12 -12.19 -6.48
C GLU A 57 4.05 -11.21 -5.98
N LEU A 58 3.11 -11.69 -5.18
CA LEU A 58 2.09 -10.86 -4.59
C LEU A 58 2.68 -9.77 -3.68
N LEU A 59 3.72 -10.09 -2.91
CA LEU A 59 4.38 -9.12 -2.01
C LEU A 59 5.24 -8.08 -2.74
N ARG A 60 5.67 -8.33 -3.99
CA ARG A 60 6.42 -7.30 -4.77
C ARG A 60 5.60 -6.03 -4.93
N PHE A 61 4.28 -6.15 -5.01
CA PHE A 61 3.35 -5.02 -5.05
C PHE A 61 3.57 -4.04 -3.89
N PHE A 62 3.85 -4.54 -2.69
CA PHE A 62 4.05 -3.73 -1.47
C PHE A 62 5.44 -3.09 -1.38
N THR A 63 6.38 -3.51 -2.22
CA THR A 63 7.74 -2.94 -2.28
C THR A 63 7.97 -2.00 -3.47
N GLY A 64 7.01 -1.90 -4.40
CA GLY A 64 7.10 -1.06 -5.58
C GLY A 64 5.85 -0.18 -5.75
N PRO A 65 4.75 -0.70 -6.31
CA PRO A 65 3.50 0.05 -6.48
C PRO A 65 3.00 0.80 -5.24
N VAL A 66 3.06 0.19 -4.06
CA VAL A 66 2.63 0.85 -2.80
C VAL A 66 3.56 2.00 -2.40
N ASP A 67 4.85 1.95 -2.75
CA ASP A 67 5.77 3.07 -2.50
C ASP A 67 5.40 4.31 -3.33
N VAL A 68 4.95 4.10 -4.57
CA VAL A 68 4.44 5.18 -5.43
C VAL A 68 3.16 5.77 -4.84
N HIS A 69 2.24 4.91 -4.38
CA HIS A 69 1.04 5.34 -3.68
C HIS A 69 1.36 6.21 -2.46
N PHE A 70 2.24 5.75 -1.56
CA PHE A 70 2.66 6.53 -0.38
C PHE A 70 3.30 7.88 -0.75
N LYS A 71 4.10 7.93 -1.82
CA LYS A 71 4.66 9.21 -2.29
C LYS A 71 3.57 10.17 -2.78
N ARG A 72 2.52 9.67 -3.45
CA ARG A 72 1.37 10.48 -3.85
C ARG A 72 0.59 11.00 -2.65
N GLU A 73 0.38 10.16 -1.65
CA GLU A 73 -0.25 10.58 -0.39
C GLU A 73 0.58 11.63 0.35
N ALA A 74 1.91 11.51 0.35
CA ALA A 74 2.79 12.51 0.93
C ALA A 74 2.64 13.89 0.25
N VAL A 75 2.40 13.92 -1.08
CA VAL A 75 2.05 15.17 -1.78
C VAL A 75 0.75 15.75 -1.23
N LEU A 76 -0.30 14.92 -1.08
CA LEU A 76 -1.59 15.36 -0.51
C LEU A 76 -1.43 15.91 0.91
N VAL A 77 -0.75 15.17 1.78
CA VAL A 77 -0.48 15.55 3.16
C VAL A 77 0.25 16.87 3.23
N GLY A 78 1.31 17.06 2.43
CA GLY A 78 2.09 18.29 2.41
C GLY A 78 1.32 19.52 1.92
N ASP A 79 0.34 19.34 1.04
CA ASP A 79 -0.58 20.42 0.66
C ASP A 79 -1.64 20.71 1.73
N LEU A 80 -2.21 19.66 2.35
CA LEU A 80 -3.18 19.82 3.43
C LEU A 80 -2.57 20.52 4.64
N GLN A 81 -1.34 20.18 5.01
CA GLN A 81 -0.57 20.89 6.03
C GLN A 81 -0.43 22.39 5.72
N ARG A 82 -0.17 22.74 4.45
CA ARG A 82 -0.08 24.14 4.02
C ARG A 82 -1.42 24.87 4.06
N ILE A 83 -2.51 24.20 3.70
CA ILE A 83 -3.87 24.79 3.69
C ILE A 83 -4.40 24.99 5.12
N LEU A 84 -4.19 24.02 6.00
CA LEU A 84 -4.80 24.01 7.34
C LEU A 84 -4.01 24.83 8.38
N GLY A 85 -2.84 25.36 8.01
CA GLY A 85 -1.98 26.15 8.87
C GLY A 85 -1.22 25.32 9.91
N ARG A 86 -0.31 25.98 10.63
CA ARG A 86 0.63 25.36 11.60
C ARG A 86 -0.01 25.05 12.97
N LYS A 87 -1.22 24.48 13.00
CA LYS A 87 -1.73 23.94 14.27
C LYS A 87 -0.97 22.66 14.61
N GLN A 88 -0.24 22.68 15.71
CA GLN A 88 0.68 21.63 16.12
C GLN A 88 0.02 20.24 16.14
N GLU A 89 -1.18 20.11 16.71
CA GLU A 89 -1.93 18.84 16.75
C GLU A 89 -2.20 18.24 15.36
N LYS A 90 -2.54 19.08 14.37
CA LYS A 90 -2.77 18.62 12.99
C LYS A 90 -1.46 18.21 12.32
N GLN A 91 -0.37 18.92 12.63
CA GLN A 91 0.95 18.57 12.10
C GLN A 91 1.41 17.21 12.63
N GLU A 92 1.23 16.95 13.92
CA GLU A 92 1.52 15.65 14.55
C GLU A 92 0.67 14.54 13.93
N GLN A 93 -0.62 14.79 13.71
CA GLN A 93 -1.51 13.83 13.04
C GLN A 93 -1.10 13.56 11.58
N PHE A 94 -0.70 14.59 10.83
CA PHE A 94 -0.20 14.39 9.47
C PHE A 94 1.14 13.66 9.44
N GLN A 95 2.01 13.94 10.41
CA GLN A 95 3.30 13.28 10.53
C GLN A 95 3.13 11.79 10.89
N SER A 96 2.14 11.45 11.72
CA SER A 96 1.88 10.05 12.09
C SER A 96 1.48 9.19 10.88
N PHE A 97 0.73 9.73 9.91
CA PHE A 97 0.47 9.00 8.65
C PHE A 97 1.76 8.68 7.89
N LEU A 98 2.66 9.66 7.77
CA LEU A 98 3.93 9.49 7.06
C LEU A 98 4.88 8.53 7.79
N ASP A 99 4.85 8.52 9.12
CA ASP A 99 5.63 7.59 9.91
C ASP A 99 5.06 6.17 9.81
N GLU A 100 3.73 6.02 9.79
CA GLU A 100 3.09 4.72 9.58
C GLU A 100 3.41 4.17 8.17
N HIS A 101 3.51 5.01 7.13
CA HIS A 101 4.00 4.59 5.80
C HIS A 101 5.41 3.98 5.87
N ARG A 102 6.31 4.61 6.63
CA ARG A 102 7.69 4.11 6.81
C ARG A 102 7.70 2.75 7.51
N ILE A 103 6.86 2.60 8.53
CA ILE A 103 6.72 1.34 9.27
C ILE A 103 6.15 0.23 8.36
N LEU A 104 5.06 0.51 7.64
CA LEU A 104 4.44 -0.44 6.70
C LEU A 104 5.42 -0.90 5.62
N LYS A 105 6.20 0.03 5.06
CA LYS A 105 7.26 -0.28 4.09
C LYS A 105 8.35 -1.16 4.69
N ALA A 106 8.78 -0.87 5.92
CA ALA A 106 9.77 -1.67 6.62
C ALA A 106 9.26 -3.10 6.89
N ASP A 107 8.02 -3.22 7.37
CA ASP A 107 7.37 -4.50 7.65
C ASP A 107 7.23 -5.33 6.37
N ALA A 108 6.72 -4.75 5.27
CA ALA A 108 6.61 -5.42 3.98
C ALA A 108 7.98 -5.89 3.45
N THR A 109 9.01 -5.05 3.60
CA THR A 109 10.38 -5.41 3.22
C THR A 109 10.95 -6.53 4.09
N ALA A 110 10.69 -6.51 5.39
CA ALA A 110 11.12 -7.55 6.33
C ALA A 110 10.51 -8.92 5.97
N VAL A 111 9.21 -8.97 5.76
CA VAL A 111 8.50 -10.18 5.29
C VAL A 111 9.09 -10.67 3.97
N MET A 112 9.36 -9.75 3.03
CA MET A 112 9.96 -10.10 1.74
C MET A 112 11.39 -10.67 1.90
N ARG A 113 12.19 -10.16 2.85
CA ARG A 113 13.52 -10.71 3.16
C ARG A 113 13.43 -12.10 3.78
N THR A 114 12.49 -12.34 4.69
CA THR A 114 12.24 -13.66 5.29
C THR A 114 11.94 -14.72 4.22
N LEU A 115 11.19 -14.35 3.19
CA LEU A 115 10.93 -15.20 2.02
C LEU A 115 12.13 -15.40 1.09
N ARG A 116 13.14 -14.51 1.11
CA ARG A 116 14.36 -14.60 0.27
C ARG A 116 15.48 -15.39 0.94
N ARG A 117 15.76 -15.15 2.23
CA ARG A 117 16.84 -15.82 2.99
C ARG A 117 16.73 -17.35 2.95
N LYS A 118 15.51 -17.87 2.93
CA LYS A 118 15.21 -19.30 2.75
C LYS A 118 15.71 -19.95 1.45
N ARG A 119 16.20 -19.18 0.46
CA ARG A 119 16.77 -19.72 -0.81
C ARG A 119 18.31 -19.67 -0.85
N ALA A 120 18.94 -18.81 -0.06
CA ALA A 120 20.37 -18.53 -0.17
C ALA A 120 21.25 -19.48 0.65
N ASP A 121 20.73 -20.03 1.75
CA ASP A 121 21.60 -20.71 2.73
C ASP A 121 21.96 -22.16 2.38
N GLY A 122 21.35 -22.82 1.38
CA GLY A 122 21.65 -24.23 1.07
C GLY A 122 21.51 -25.22 2.24
N ARG A 123 21.13 -24.74 3.43
CA ARG A 123 20.87 -25.52 4.63
C ARG A 123 19.51 -26.15 4.49
N ASP A 124 19.57 -27.46 4.45
CA ASP A 124 18.53 -28.48 4.54
C ASP A 124 17.07 -27.96 4.61
N PRO A 125 16.23 -28.25 3.60
CA PRO A 125 14.80 -27.92 3.62
C PRO A 125 14.08 -28.40 4.88
N ALA A 126 14.63 -29.40 5.58
CA ALA A 126 14.05 -30.04 6.77
C ALA A 126 14.06 -29.16 8.03
N ALA A 127 15.11 -28.39 8.31
CA ALA A 127 15.23 -27.63 9.57
C ALA A 127 14.28 -26.42 9.64
N LEU A 128 13.85 -25.90 8.48
CA LEU A 128 13.02 -24.69 8.33
C LEU A 128 11.62 -24.95 7.73
N GLN A 129 11.32 -26.22 7.44
CA GLN A 129 9.96 -26.77 7.31
C GLN A 129 9.34 -27.12 8.67
N SER A 130 10.06 -26.92 9.79
CA SER A 130 9.45 -27.01 11.11
C SER A 130 8.21 -26.10 11.16
N LEU A 131 7.11 -26.62 11.71
CA LEU A 131 5.84 -25.90 11.84
C LEU A 131 6.03 -24.49 12.43
N GLY A 132 7.05 -24.28 13.27
CA GLY A 132 7.40 -22.98 13.85
C GLY A 132 7.70 -21.90 12.81
N GLY A 133 8.56 -22.16 11.82
CA GLY A 133 8.97 -21.15 10.84
C GLY A 133 7.86 -20.76 9.84
N VAL A 134 6.89 -21.64 9.60
CA VAL A 134 5.70 -21.35 8.78
C VAL A 134 4.65 -20.60 9.61
N ARG A 135 4.46 -20.97 10.88
CA ARG A 135 3.58 -20.26 11.81
C ARG A 135 4.03 -18.81 12.01
N THR A 136 5.32 -18.55 12.19
CA THR A 136 5.84 -17.19 12.36
C THR A 136 5.57 -16.32 11.13
N LEU A 137 5.88 -16.81 9.92
CA LEU A 137 5.61 -16.08 8.67
C LEU A 137 4.11 -15.80 8.46
N ASN A 138 3.24 -16.77 8.77
CA ASN A 138 1.79 -16.55 8.69
C ASN A 138 1.30 -15.51 9.69
N THR A 139 1.87 -15.48 10.90
CA THR A 139 1.55 -14.46 11.90
C THR A 139 2.01 -13.07 11.44
N GLU A 140 3.23 -12.95 10.91
CA GLU A 140 3.78 -11.70 10.36
C GLU A 140 2.90 -11.17 9.21
N LEU A 141 2.51 -12.04 8.27
CA LEU A 141 1.64 -11.67 7.15
C LEU A 141 0.25 -11.22 7.62
N ARG A 142 -0.35 -11.93 8.58
CA ARG A 142 -1.65 -11.51 9.15
C ARG A 142 -1.55 -10.18 9.86
N ALA A 143 -0.46 -9.93 10.58
CA ALA A 143 -0.21 -8.63 11.21
C ALA A 143 -0.08 -7.53 10.17
N LEU A 144 0.71 -7.76 9.10
CA LEU A 144 0.86 -6.83 7.98
C LEU A 144 -0.48 -6.50 7.30
N ILE A 145 -1.29 -7.52 7.01
CA ILE A 145 -2.62 -7.35 6.40
C ILE A 145 -3.52 -6.49 7.29
N ARG A 146 -3.61 -6.79 8.59
CA ARG A 146 -4.42 -6.01 9.53
C ARG A 146 -3.95 -4.56 9.60
N ARG A 147 -2.64 -4.34 9.62
CA ARG A 147 -2.03 -3.00 9.69
C ARG A 147 -2.38 -2.17 8.47
N TYR A 148 -2.20 -2.70 7.25
CA TYR A 148 -2.60 -2.01 6.03
C TYR A 148 -4.10 -1.69 6.00
N ARG A 149 -4.97 -2.65 6.38
CA ARG A 149 -6.43 -2.41 6.43
C ARG A 149 -6.80 -1.31 7.42
N GLY A 150 -6.16 -1.30 8.59
CA GLY A 150 -6.35 -0.26 9.61
C GLY A 150 -5.89 1.11 9.11
N HIS A 151 -4.71 1.16 8.51
CA HIS A 151 -4.11 2.39 7.96
C HIS A 151 -4.97 3.01 6.86
N ILE A 152 -5.36 2.21 5.85
CA ILE A 152 -6.25 2.65 4.75
C ILE A 152 -7.57 3.18 5.29
N SER A 153 -8.18 2.49 6.27
CA SER A 153 -9.43 2.93 6.90
C SER A 153 -9.27 4.29 7.59
N SER A 154 -8.14 4.51 8.27
CA SER A 154 -7.83 5.78 8.92
C SER A 154 -7.63 6.92 7.91
N GLU A 155 -6.93 6.67 6.81
CA GLU A 155 -6.75 7.64 5.73
C GLU A 155 -8.07 8.02 5.07
N GLU A 156 -8.91 7.04 4.74
CA GLU A 156 -10.21 7.30 4.12
C GLU A 156 -11.15 8.08 5.02
N ARG A 157 -11.16 7.79 6.33
CA ARG A 157 -12.03 8.45 7.30
C ARG A 157 -11.58 9.85 7.67
N LEU A 158 -10.27 10.12 7.62
CA LEU A 158 -9.71 11.37 8.10
C LEU A 158 -9.03 12.17 6.98
N LEU A 159 -7.97 11.63 6.37
CA LEU A 159 -7.17 12.34 5.38
C LEU A 159 -8.01 12.73 4.15
N PHE A 160 -8.77 11.79 3.60
CA PHE A 160 -9.57 12.03 2.39
C PHE A 160 -10.78 12.93 2.67
N VAL A 161 -11.42 12.77 3.83
CA VAL A 161 -12.50 13.67 4.25
C VAL A 161 -11.96 15.10 4.40
N LEU A 162 -10.80 15.28 5.02
CA LEU A 162 -10.15 16.59 5.13
C LEU A 162 -9.81 17.18 3.75
N ALA A 163 -9.28 16.37 2.83
CA ALA A 163 -9.04 16.77 1.45
C ALA A 163 -10.31 17.23 0.75
N GLU A 164 -11.39 16.47 0.87
CA GLU A 164 -12.68 16.80 0.25
C GLU A 164 -13.29 18.08 0.84
N MET A 165 -13.21 18.28 2.16
CA MET A 165 -13.79 19.44 2.84
C MET A 165 -12.97 20.72 2.70
N ARG A 166 -11.65 20.64 2.55
CA ARG A 166 -10.74 21.79 2.68
C ARG A 166 -10.12 22.24 1.37
N MET A 167 -10.16 21.39 0.34
CA MET A 167 -9.54 21.71 -0.93
C MET A 167 -10.55 22.18 -1.97
N THR A 168 -10.21 23.30 -2.60
CA THR A 168 -10.87 23.79 -3.81
C THR A 168 -10.58 22.89 -5.01
N ALA A 169 -11.44 22.95 -6.04
CA ALA A 169 -11.22 22.24 -7.29
C ALA A 169 -9.86 22.58 -7.94
N GLU A 170 -9.43 23.84 -7.88
CA GLU A 170 -8.14 24.25 -8.43
C GLU A 170 -6.95 23.67 -7.65
N GLN A 171 -7.03 23.64 -6.32
CA GLN A 171 -6.01 22.95 -5.51
C GLN A 171 -5.96 21.46 -5.85
N LYS A 172 -7.11 20.79 -5.97
CA LYS A 172 -7.18 19.37 -6.37
C LYS A 172 -6.54 19.13 -7.75
N ARG A 173 -6.79 20.00 -8.74
CA ARG A 173 -6.15 19.93 -10.06
C ARG A 173 -4.62 20.07 -9.99
N ARG A 174 -4.12 21.01 -9.18
CA ARG A 174 -2.68 21.20 -8.99
C ARG A 174 -2.01 20.04 -8.25
N ILE A 175 -2.68 19.44 -7.27
CA ILE A 175 -2.17 18.22 -6.61
C ILE A 175 -2.14 17.06 -7.59
N SER A 176 -3.22 16.85 -8.33
CA SER A 176 -3.32 15.74 -9.29
C SER A 176 -2.16 15.72 -10.27
N ARG A 177 -1.79 16.88 -10.85
CA ARG A 177 -0.61 16.98 -11.73
C ARG A 177 0.68 16.53 -11.04
N ARG A 178 0.94 17.01 -9.82
CA ARG A 178 2.14 16.62 -9.06
C ARG A 178 2.13 15.14 -8.66
N MET A 179 0.97 14.55 -8.37
CA MET A 179 0.87 13.11 -8.09
C MET A 179 1.20 12.23 -9.30
N LEU A 180 0.94 12.71 -10.51
CA LEU A 180 1.26 11.99 -11.76
C LEU A 180 2.74 12.09 -12.15
N GLU A 181 3.48 13.04 -11.56
CA GLU A 181 4.93 13.22 -11.75
C GLU A 181 5.76 12.35 -10.79
N VAL A 182 5.10 11.63 -9.88
CA VAL A 182 5.68 10.68 -8.90
C VAL A 182 5.65 9.25 -9.45
#